data_AF-C3MIC3-F1
#
_entry.id   AF-C3MIC3-F1
#
_cell.length_a   1.000
_cell.length_b   1.000
_cell.length_c   1.000
_cell.angle_alpha   90.00
_cell.angle_beta   90.00
_cell.angle_gamma   90.00
#
_symmetry.space_group_name_H-M   'P 1'
#
loop_
_entity.id
_entity.type
_entity.pdbx_description
1 polymer ?
#
loop_
_entity_poly.entity_id
_entity_poly.type
_entity_poly.pdbx_seq_one_letter_code
_entity_poly.pdbx_strand_id
1 'polypeptide(L)'
;MKNELKIGKHGIKLTEKDKVDAILAQVNGRASKFVANRLDVERAAKMAEARLEAARLPQALRVGCRVEFISGGPGAKAYEYAAAGTMFQIVRAREGWMLVDASRTSVYPRQREKLTITVSAKVAEEIKERSVEDIRVAA
;
A
#
# COMPACT_ATOMS: atom_id res chain seq x y z
N MET A 1 -25.22 -17.97 -3.31
CA MET A 1 -24.96 -16.82 -2.42
C MET A 1 -23.46 -16.57 -2.44
N LYS A 2 -22.99 -15.39 -2.88
CA LYS A 2 -21.55 -15.07 -2.81
C LYS A 2 -21.21 -14.76 -1.36
N ASN A 3 -20.41 -15.61 -0.74
CA ASN A 3 -19.91 -15.37 0.60
C ASN A 3 -18.93 -14.18 0.49
N GLU A 4 -19.27 -13.03 1.04
CA GLU A 4 -18.37 -11.87 1.07
C GLU A 4 -17.23 -12.21 2.02
N LEU A 5 -16.02 -12.39 1.48
CA LEU A 5 -14.82 -12.41 2.30
C LEU A 5 -14.67 -11.01 2.91
N LYS A 6 -14.56 -10.96 4.23
CA LYS A 6 -14.36 -9.72 4.99
C LYS A 6 -12.96 -9.72 5.58
N ILE A 7 -12.30 -8.57 5.51
CA ILE A 7 -11.06 -8.35 6.24
C ILE A 7 -11.43 -8.28 7.72
N GLY A 8 -10.90 -9.21 8.52
CA GLY A 8 -11.14 -9.24 9.97
C GLY A 8 -10.44 -8.08 10.68
N LYS A 9 -10.74 -7.89 11.97
CA LYS A 9 -10.15 -6.84 12.83
C LYS A 9 -8.62 -6.74 12.76
N HIS A 10 -7.95 -7.86 12.51
CA HIS A 10 -6.49 -7.96 12.49
C HIS A 10 -5.88 -7.90 11.08
N GLY A 11 -6.68 -7.80 10.02
CA GLY A 11 -6.20 -7.91 8.65
C GLY A 11 -5.94 -9.35 8.20
N ILE A 12 -5.43 -9.49 6.96
CA ILE A 12 -5.04 -10.76 6.34
C ILE A 12 -3.53 -10.72 6.11
N LYS A 13 -2.78 -11.75 6.50
CA LYS A 13 -1.33 -11.77 6.26
C LYS A 13 -1.07 -11.85 4.77
N LEU A 14 -0.08 -11.11 4.26
CA LEU A 14 0.27 -11.17 2.83
C LEU A 14 0.79 -12.55 2.39
N THR A 15 1.20 -13.40 3.35
CA THR A 15 1.55 -14.81 3.10
C THR A 15 0.33 -15.69 2.81
N GLU A 16 -0.87 -15.29 3.24
CA GLU A 16 -2.14 -15.97 2.95
C GLU A 16 -2.65 -15.56 1.56
N LYS A 17 -1.88 -15.92 0.53
CA LYS A 17 -2.05 -15.46 -0.86
C LYS A 17 -3.46 -15.64 -1.39
N ASP A 18 -4.07 -16.80 -1.16
CA ASP A 18 -5.41 -17.11 -1.66
C ASP A 18 -6.49 -16.19 -1.06
N LYS A 19 -6.33 -15.80 0.22
CA LYS A 19 -7.27 -14.86 0.87
C LYS A 19 -7.11 -13.46 0.33
N VAL A 20 -5.87 -13.02 0.07
CA VAL A 20 -5.58 -11.72 -0.56
C VAL A 20 -6.16 -11.68 -1.98
N ASP A 21 -5.91 -12.71 -2.78
CA ASP A 21 -6.44 -12.83 -4.15
C ASP A 21 -7.98 -12.83 -4.14
N ALA A 22 -8.62 -13.55 -3.21
CA ALA A 22 -10.07 -13.57 -3.08
C ALA A 22 -10.67 -12.20 -2.72
N ILE A 23 -10.05 -11.46 -1.79
CA ILE A 23 -10.48 -10.10 -1.44
C ILE A 23 -10.35 -9.16 -2.63
N LEU A 24 -9.20 -9.17 -3.31
CA LEU A 24 -8.99 -8.31 -4.48
C LEU A 24 -9.94 -8.66 -5.62
N ALA A 25 -10.19 -9.94 -5.88
CA ALA A 25 -11.16 -10.37 -6.88
C ALA A 25 -12.58 -9.89 -6.54
N GLN A 26 -12.98 -9.96 -5.26
CA GLN A 26 -14.26 -9.44 -4.79
C GLN A 26 -14.38 -7.93 -5.01
N VAL A 27 -13.36 -7.16 -4.64
CA VAL A 27 -13.31 -5.69 -4.78
C VAL A 27 -13.30 -5.26 -6.24
N ASN A 28 -12.49 -5.92 -7.06
CA ASN A 28 -12.34 -5.62 -8.48
C ASN A 28 -13.58 -6.02 -9.29
N GLY A 29 -14.36 -6.99 -8.80
CA GLY A 29 -15.55 -7.49 -9.47
C GLY A 29 -15.20 -8.01 -10.86
N ARG A 30 -15.79 -7.43 -11.91
CA ARG A 30 -15.51 -7.79 -13.31
C ARG A 30 -14.35 -7.02 -13.93
N ALA A 31 -13.81 -6.01 -13.24
CA ALA A 31 -12.73 -5.20 -13.79
C ALA A 31 -11.41 -5.98 -13.73
N SER A 32 -10.68 -5.98 -14.85
CA SER A 32 -9.37 -6.62 -14.98
C SER A 32 -8.25 -5.65 -15.38
N LYS A 33 -8.61 -4.43 -15.79
CA LYS A 33 -7.67 -3.36 -16.16
C LYS A 33 -7.73 -2.26 -15.11
N PHE A 34 -6.59 -1.61 -14.87
CA PHE A 34 -6.44 -0.48 -13.94
C PHE A 34 -6.76 -0.80 -12.47
N VAL A 35 -6.94 -2.07 -12.15
CA VAL A 35 -7.19 -2.59 -10.80
C VAL A 35 -5.94 -3.27 -10.26
N ALA A 36 -5.79 -3.29 -8.94
CA ALA A 36 -4.66 -3.93 -8.28
C ALA A 36 -4.85 -5.45 -8.21
N ASN A 37 -3.74 -6.18 -8.29
CA ASN A 37 -3.67 -7.62 -8.00
C ASN A 37 -2.72 -7.88 -6.81
N ARG A 38 -2.58 -9.14 -6.38
CA ARG A 38 -1.71 -9.48 -5.26
C ARG A 38 -0.25 -9.09 -5.47
N LEU A 39 0.27 -9.14 -6.69
CA LEU A 39 1.65 -8.72 -6.97
C LEU A 39 1.84 -7.22 -6.73
N ASP A 40 0.81 -6.39 -6.95
CA ASP A 40 0.84 -4.97 -6.58
C ASP A 40 0.90 -4.78 -5.07
N VAL A 41 0.17 -5.59 -4.29
CA VAL A 41 0.22 -5.58 -2.82
C VAL A 41 1.61 -5.98 -2.32
N GLU A 42 2.19 -7.05 -2.87
CA GLU A 42 3.55 -7.49 -2.54
C GLU A 42 4.60 -6.44 -2.94
N ARG A 43 4.44 -5.82 -4.11
CA ARG A 43 5.32 -4.74 -4.58
C ARG A 43 5.23 -3.52 -3.67
N ALA A 44 4.04 -3.12 -3.24
CA ALA A 44 3.84 -2.01 -2.32
C ALA A 44 4.54 -2.27 -0.98
N ALA A 45 4.42 -3.49 -0.44
CA ALA A 45 5.13 -3.90 0.78
C ALA A 45 6.65 -3.83 0.61
N LYS A 46 7.18 -4.37 -0.49
CA LYS A 46 8.63 -4.33 -0.80
C LYS A 46 9.15 -2.90 -0.97
N MET A 47 8.43 -2.05 -1.70
CA MET A 47 8.77 -0.65 -1.87
C MET A 47 8.76 0.11 -0.53
N ALA A 48 7.82 -0.23 0.36
CA ALA A 48 7.76 0.36 1.67
C ALA A 48 8.95 -0.05 2.56
N GLU A 49 9.29 -1.34 2.60
CA GLU A 49 10.49 -1.80 3.31
C GLU A 49 11.76 -1.13 2.80
N ALA A 50 11.95 -1.06 1.48
CA ALA A 50 13.11 -0.39 0.88
C ALA A 50 13.19 1.10 1.25
N ARG A 51 12.06 1.81 1.28
CA ARG A 51 12.03 3.22 1.69
C ARG A 51 12.29 3.42 3.18
N LEU A 52 11.73 2.57 4.04
CA LEU A 52 11.97 2.62 5.49
C LEU A 52 13.42 2.26 5.84
N GLU A 53 14.01 1.32 5.10
CA GLU A 53 15.42 0.98 5.20
C GLU A 53 16.33 2.11 4.72
N ALA A 54 16.02 2.73 3.57
CA ALA A 54 16.75 3.91 3.09
C ALA A 54 16.67 5.08 4.08
N ALA A 55 15.57 5.20 4.82
CA ALA A 55 15.40 6.14 5.92
C ALA A 55 16.10 5.71 7.23
N ARG A 56 16.92 4.65 7.19
CA ARG A 56 17.66 4.06 8.32
C ARG A 56 16.78 3.69 9.51
N LEU A 57 15.50 3.39 9.29
CA LEU A 57 14.58 3.02 10.36
C LEU A 57 14.80 1.55 10.75
N PRO A 58 15.16 1.25 12.02
CA PRO A 58 15.30 -0.13 12.51
C PRO A 58 14.01 -0.92 12.37
N GLN A 59 14.10 -2.22 12.10
CA GLN A 59 12.93 -3.09 11.87
C GLN A 59 11.92 -3.04 13.03
N ALA A 60 12.38 -2.95 14.28
CA ALA A 60 11.52 -2.85 15.46
C ALA A 60 10.61 -1.62 15.45
N LEU A 61 11.04 -0.51 14.83
CA LEU A 61 10.29 0.73 14.72
C LEU A 61 9.40 0.80 13.46
N ARG A 62 9.49 -0.19 12.57
CA ARG A 62 8.63 -0.27 11.36
C ARG A 62 7.22 -0.75 11.69
N VAL A 63 7.02 -1.40 12.84
CA VAL A 63 5.70 -1.91 13.25
C VAL A 63 4.70 -0.74 13.37
N GLY A 64 3.52 -0.93 12.78
CA GLY A 64 2.47 0.09 12.72
C GLY A 64 2.56 1.04 11.53
N CYS A 65 3.64 0.98 10.73
CA CYS A 65 3.70 1.72 9.47
C CYS A 65 2.56 1.28 8.55
N ARG A 66 1.93 2.25 7.89
CA ARG A 66 0.82 2.02 6.96
C ARG A 66 1.26 2.38 5.56
N VAL A 67 0.79 1.62 4.59
CA VAL A 67 0.93 1.95 3.18
C VAL A 67 -0.45 2.00 2.58
N GLU A 68 -0.75 3.11 1.95
CA GLU A 68 -1.91 3.25 1.08
C GLU A 68 -1.45 3.20 -0.38
N PHE A 69 -2.16 2.40 -1.16
CA PHE A 69 -1.95 2.27 -2.59
C PHE A 69 -3.23 2.62 -3.32
N ILE A 70 -3.10 3.39 -4.40
CA ILE A 70 -4.18 3.68 -5.35
C ILE A 70 -3.67 3.36 -6.74
N SER A 71 -4.39 2.52 -7.46
CA SER A 71 -4.03 2.14 -8.83
C SER A 71 -4.01 3.32 -9.80
N GLY A 72 -3.19 3.21 -10.83
CA GLY A 72 -3.14 4.18 -11.93
C GLY A 72 -4.34 4.05 -12.87
N GLY A 73 -4.73 5.17 -13.49
CA GLY A 73 -5.78 5.19 -14.50
C GLY A 73 -5.25 4.99 -15.93
N PRO A 74 -6.14 5.05 -16.94
CA PRO A 74 -5.76 4.96 -18.34
C PRO A 74 -4.70 6.01 -18.73
N GLY A 75 -3.62 5.58 -19.40
CA GLY A 75 -2.56 6.49 -19.84
C GLY A 75 -2.99 7.41 -21.01
N ALA A 76 -3.91 6.94 -21.86
CA ALA A 76 -4.40 7.69 -23.01
C ALA A 76 -5.46 8.72 -22.60
N LYS A 77 -5.37 9.93 -23.20
CA LYS A 77 -6.37 11.01 -23.01
C LYS A 77 -7.73 10.70 -23.69
N ALA A 78 -7.78 9.68 -24.54
CA ALA A 78 -8.98 9.29 -25.29
C ALA A 78 -10.08 8.65 -24.41
N TYR A 79 -9.74 8.29 -23.17
CA TYR A 79 -10.75 7.95 -22.18
C TYR A 79 -11.26 9.25 -21.57
N GLU A 80 -12.51 9.61 -21.84
CA GLU A 80 -13.13 10.82 -21.28
C GLU A 80 -13.65 10.57 -19.84
N TYR A 81 -13.77 9.30 -19.45
CA TYR A 81 -14.46 8.86 -18.25
C TYR A 81 -13.54 8.17 -17.24
N ALA A 82 -13.96 8.19 -15.98
CA ALA A 82 -13.33 7.43 -14.90
C ALA A 82 -13.40 5.93 -15.19
N ALA A 83 -12.31 5.23 -14.91
CA ALA A 83 -12.25 3.78 -14.92
C ALA A 83 -12.34 3.24 -13.49
N ALA A 84 -12.72 1.97 -13.36
CA ALA A 84 -12.63 1.28 -12.07
C ALA A 84 -11.15 1.03 -11.73
N GLY A 85 -10.78 1.37 -10.50
CA GLY A 85 -9.50 1.03 -9.92
C GLY A 85 -9.66 0.42 -8.54
N THR A 86 -8.52 0.21 -7.88
CA THR A 86 -8.44 -0.42 -6.57
C THR A 86 -7.61 0.46 -5.66
N MET A 87 -8.15 0.73 -4.47
CA MET A 87 -7.39 1.25 -3.36
C MET A 87 -7.20 0.12 -2.35
N PHE A 88 -6.00 0.01 -1.78
CA PHE A 88 -5.79 -0.89 -0.65
C PHE A 88 -4.86 -0.26 0.39
N GLN A 89 -4.99 -0.76 1.61
CA GLN A 89 -4.11 -0.40 2.71
C GLN A 89 -3.48 -1.65 3.32
N ILE A 90 -2.16 -1.60 3.51
CA ILE A 90 -1.42 -2.60 4.28
C ILE A 90 -0.78 -1.97 5.52
N VAL A 91 -0.68 -2.76 6.58
CA VAL A 91 -0.05 -2.36 7.85
C VAL A 91 1.09 -3.31 8.14
N ARG A 92 2.23 -2.76 8.59
CA ARG A 92 3.35 -3.56 9.07
C ARG A 92 3.07 -4.08 10.47
N ALA A 93 2.84 -5.39 10.60
CA ALA A 93 2.84 -6.09 11.87
C ALA A 93 4.27 -6.47 12.29
N ARG A 94 4.44 -7.25 13.37
CA ARG A 94 5.75 -7.82 13.73
C ARG A 94 6.23 -8.87 12.72
N GLU A 95 5.35 -9.79 12.35
CA GLU A 95 5.67 -10.97 11.51
C GLU A 95 5.68 -10.68 10.00
N GLY A 96 5.13 -9.55 9.58
CA GLY A 96 5.08 -9.17 8.17
C GLY A 96 4.06 -8.07 7.91
N TRP A 97 3.76 -7.85 6.64
CA TRP A 97 2.70 -6.95 6.21
C TRP A 97 1.35 -7.67 6.24
N MET A 98 0.30 -6.91 6.56
CA MET A 98 -1.08 -7.39 6.57
C MET A 98 -1.96 -6.47 5.72
N LEU A 99 -2.83 -7.04 4.89
CA LEU A 99 -3.89 -6.31 4.19
C LEU A 99 -5.00 -5.99 5.18
N VAL A 100 -5.27 -4.70 5.38
CA VAL A 100 -6.25 -4.22 6.38
C VAL A 100 -7.45 -3.53 5.74
N ASP A 101 -7.30 -3.03 4.52
CA ASP A 101 -8.41 -2.49 3.74
C ASP A 101 -8.18 -2.74 2.25
N ALA A 102 -9.27 -2.93 1.52
CA ALA A 102 -9.29 -3.01 0.07
C ALA A 102 -10.66 -2.56 -0.41
N SER A 103 -10.69 -1.55 -1.27
CA SER A 103 -11.93 -0.95 -1.76
C SER A 103 -11.82 -0.61 -3.24
N ARG A 104 -12.98 -0.58 -3.89
CA ARG A 104 -13.09 -0.15 -5.27
C ARG A 104 -13.06 1.37 -5.28
N THR A 105 -12.28 1.93 -6.21
CA THR A 105 -12.20 3.38 -6.39
C THR A 105 -12.35 3.75 -7.87
N SER A 106 -12.47 5.04 -8.13
CA SER A 106 -12.47 5.60 -9.48
C SER A 106 -11.09 6.17 -9.79
N VAL A 107 -10.53 5.80 -10.92
CA VAL A 107 -9.24 6.30 -11.41
C VAL A 107 -9.45 7.07 -12.71
N TYR A 108 -8.74 8.19 -12.85
CA TYR A 108 -8.95 9.11 -13.96
C TYR A 108 -7.84 8.98 -15.02
N PRO A 109 -8.10 9.41 -16.27
CA PRO A 109 -7.07 9.46 -17.30
C PRO A 109 -5.82 10.21 -16.83
N ARG A 110 -4.63 9.66 -17.13
CA ARG A 110 -3.31 10.16 -16.72
C ARG A 110 -3.06 10.20 -15.20
N GLN A 111 -3.97 9.67 -14.40
CA GLN A 111 -3.73 9.47 -12.98
C GLN A 111 -2.60 8.45 -12.82
N ARG A 112 -1.50 8.88 -12.20
CA ARG A 112 -0.43 7.98 -11.83
C ARG A 112 -0.86 7.14 -10.64
N GLU A 113 -0.32 5.93 -10.59
CA GLU A 113 -0.35 5.14 -9.38
C GLU A 113 0.25 5.94 -8.21
N LYS A 114 -0.38 5.84 -7.04
CA LYS A 114 0.08 6.50 -5.83
C LYS A 114 0.36 5.47 -4.76
N LEU A 115 1.55 5.57 -4.16
CA LEU A 115 1.94 4.82 -2.97
C LEU A 115 2.37 5.82 -1.89
N THR A 116 1.64 5.85 -0.78
CA THR A 116 1.90 6.72 0.36
C THR A 116 2.23 5.88 1.58
N ILE A 117 3.31 6.22 2.28
CA ILE A 117 3.72 5.58 3.52
C ILE A 117 3.42 6.54 4.66
N THR A 118 2.69 6.07 5.66
CA THR A 118 2.37 6.82 6.86
C THR A 118 2.99 6.13 8.06
N VAL A 119 3.71 6.92 8.85
CA VAL A 119 4.34 6.49 10.10
C VAL A 119 3.76 7.29 11.26
N SER A 120 3.91 6.80 12.49
CA SER A 120 3.51 7.58 13.67
C SER A 120 4.42 8.80 13.86
N ALA A 121 3.96 9.83 14.56
CA ALA A 121 4.77 11.02 14.85
C ALA A 121 6.10 10.65 15.53
N LYS A 122 6.07 9.72 16.49
CA LYS A 122 7.28 9.21 17.16
C LYS A 122 8.28 8.60 16.15
N VAL A 123 7.79 7.78 15.21
CA VAL A 123 8.64 7.18 14.18
C VAL A 123 9.15 8.24 13.19
N ALA A 124 8.36 9.27 12.89
CA ALA A 124 8.80 10.37 12.04
C ALA A 124 9.96 11.15 12.67
N GLU A 125 9.93 11.41 13.98
CA GLU A 125 11.04 12.07 14.69
C GLU A 125 12.30 11.20 14.66
N GLU A 126 12.19 9.90 14.92
CA GLU A 126 13.33 8.96 14.81
C GLU A 126 13.94 8.94 13.40
N ILE A 127 13.11 9.01 12.35
CA ILE A 127 13.60 9.09 10.96
C ILE A 127 14.38 10.39 10.75
N LYS A 128 13.85 11.53 11.23
CA LYS A 128 14.52 12.84 11.10
C LYS A 128 15.88 12.83 11.81
N GLU A 129 15.92 12.39 13.06
CA GLU A 129 17.14 12.35 13.87
C GLU A 129 18.22 11.50 13.19
N ARG A 130 17.86 10.29 12.74
CA ARG A 130 18.80 9.38 12.06
C ARG A 130 19.24 9.86 10.68
N SER A 131 18.41 10.65 10.00
CA SER A 131 18.75 11.21 8.69
C SER A 131 19.82 12.30 8.78
N VAL A 132 19.91 13.00 9.91
CA VAL A 132 20.86 14.11 10.13
C VAL A 132 22.12 13.70 10.90
N GLU A 133 22.19 12.49 11.44
CA GLU A 133 23.33 11.97 12.22
C GLU A 133 24.67 12.09 11.49
N ASP A 134 24.69 11.91 10.17
CA ASP A 134 25.89 12.03 9.33
C ASP A 134 26.01 13.39 8.60
N ILE A 135 25.09 14.33 8.82
CA ILE A 135 25.07 15.62 8.12
C ILE A 135 25.71 16.69 9.01
N ARG A 136 26.89 17.17 8.62
CA ARG A 136 27.52 18.36 9.23
C ARG A 136 26.99 19.61 8.54
N VAL A 137 26.43 20.54 9.33
CA VAL A 137 26.07 21.88 8.86
C VAL A 137 27.31 22.76 8.95
N ALA A 138 27.81 23.24 7.81
CA ALA A 138 28.85 24.26 7.78
C ALA A 138 28.25 25.64 8.10
N ALA A 139 28.97 26.44 8.88
CA ALA A 139 28.63 27.82 9.19
C ALA A 139 28.95 28.77 8.02
#